data_AF-A0A1D3JWX8-F1
#
_entry.id   AF-A0A1D3JWX8-F1
#
_cell.length_a   1.000
_cell.length_b   1.000
_cell.length_c   1.000
_cell.angle_alpha   90.00
_cell.angle_beta   90.00
_cell.angle_gamma   90.00
#
_symmetry.space_group_name_H-M   'P 1'
#
loop_
_entity.id
_entity.type
_entity.pdbx_description
1 polymer ?
#
loop_
_entity_poly.entity_id
_entity_poly.type
_entity_poly.pdbx_seq_one_letter_code
_entity_poly.pdbx_strand_id
1 'polypeptide(L)'
;MAVSNLDMHALFVLGDLRAKLVKQFQSRFVYITEQTPEGIYIAEIDTESALVVDDKQRLELKVGDHFRAAVLPSREGGKFELKFRDIKLTVYGLGDYAFVSSAEGQGIVFKEGHSVMLVFAANEQLQEGLTKTLKAVTGKAAKWRKGELVTFKASE
;
A
#
# COMPACT_ATOMS: atom_id res chain seq x y z
N MET A 1 5.74 28.66 -8.26
CA MET A 1 4.26 28.78 -8.30
C MET A 1 3.68 27.87 -7.24
N ALA A 2 2.89 28.42 -6.32
CA ALA A 2 2.31 27.68 -5.22
C ALA A 2 1.28 26.66 -5.76
N VAL A 3 1.42 25.40 -5.35
CA VAL A 3 0.41 24.36 -5.58
C VAL A 3 -0.69 24.61 -4.55
N SER A 4 -1.58 25.55 -4.83
CA SER A 4 -2.39 26.23 -3.82
C SER A 4 -3.87 25.88 -3.86
N ASN A 5 -4.22 24.62 -4.09
CA ASN A 5 -5.42 24.01 -3.50
C ASN A 5 -5.34 22.50 -3.72
N LEU A 6 -5.33 21.74 -2.62
CA LEU A 6 -5.68 20.33 -2.73
C LEU A 6 -7.14 20.28 -3.19
N ASP A 7 -7.44 19.47 -4.22
CA ASP A 7 -8.83 19.18 -4.52
C ASP A 7 -9.42 18.49 -3.29
N MET A 8 -10.44 19.09 -2.68
CA MET A 8 -11.04 18.57 -1.45
C MET A 8 -11.57 17.14 -1.64
N HIS A 9 -12.01 16.78 -2.86
CA HIS A 9 -12.44 15.41 -3.13
C HIS A 9 -11.25 14.45 -3.11
N ALA A 10 -10.15 14.79 -3.79
CA ALA A 10 -8.94 13.97 -3.80
C ALA A 10 -8.35 13.84 -2.38
N LEU A 11 -8.29 14.92 -1.60
CA LEU A 11 -7.80 14.89 -0.22
C LEU A 11 -8.67 13.98 0.67
N PHE A 12 -9.99 14.00 0.49
CA PHE A 12 -10.88 13.12 1.25
C PHE A 12 -10.66 11.65 0.91
N VAL A 13 -10.59 11.31 -0.39
CA VAL A 13 -10.33 9.94 -0.87
C VAL A 13 -8.99 9.43 -0.36
N LEU A 14 -7.92 10.20 -0.50
CA LEU A 14 -6.58 9.82 -0.05
C LEU A 14 -6.49 9.76 1.49
N GLY A 15 -7.24 10.62 2.19
CA GLY A 15 -7.38 10.58 3.64
C GLY A 15 -8.06 9.29 4.13
N ASP A 16 -9.13 8.85 3.47
CA ASP A 16 -9.81 7.58 3.78
C ASP A 16 -8.91 6.38 3.45
N LEU A 17 -8.23 6.41 2.30
CA LEU A 17 -7.23 5.39 1.94
C LEU A 17 -6.14 5.26 3.01
N ARG A 18 -5.63 6.40 3.49
CA ARG A 18 -4.65 6.44 4.58
C ARG A 18 -5.24 5.88 5.88
N ALA A 19 -6.48 6.20 6.23
CA ALA A 19 -7.14 5.64 7.41
C ALA A 19 -7.33 4.11 7.30
N LYS A 20 -7.66 3.59 6.11
CA LYS A 20 -7.71 2.15 5.85
C LYS A 20 -6.34 1.49 5.95
N LEU A 21 -5.27 2.18 5.51
CA LEU A 21 -3.90 1.69 5.68
C LEU A 21 -3.50 1.63 7.15
N VAL A 22 -3.86 2.63 7.97
CA VAL A 22 -3.63 2.59 9.43
C VAL A 22 -4.25 1.33 10.04
N LYS A 23 -5.45 0.93 9.61
CA LYS A 23 -6.11 -0.30 10.08
C LYS A 23 -5.30 -1.57 9.76
N GLN A 24 -4.56 -1.62 8.65
CA GLN A 24 -3.70 -2.78 8.34
C GLN A 24 -2.63 -2.95 9.43
N PHE A 25 -2.03 -1.86 9.89
CA PHE A 25 -1.01 -1.85 10.93
C PHE A 25 -1.56 -1.94 12.36
N GLN A 26 -2.87 -2.16 12.53
CA GLN A 26 -3.43 -2.64 13.79
C GLN A 26 -3.30 -4.15 13.94
N SER A 27 -3.02 -4.89 12.85
CA SER A 27 -2.59 -6.28 12.94
C SER A 27 -1.13 -6.36 13.37
N ARG A 28 -0.79 -7.46 14.03
CA ARG A 28 0.59 -7.80 14.42
C ARG A 28 1.45 -8.10 13.20
N PHE A 29 0.97 -8.96 12.31
CA PHE A 29 1.76 -9.49 11.19
C PHE A 29 1.38 -8.78 9.90
N VAL A 30 2.19 -7.80 9.50
CA VAL A 30 1.98 -7.05 8.26
C VAL A 30 3.06 -7.41 7.25
N TYR A 31 2.64 -7.83 6.05
CA TYR A 31 3.54 -8.16 4.96
C TYR A 31 3.52 -7.06 3.91
N ILE A 32 4.71 -6.59 3.54
CA ILE A 32 4.91 -5.69 2.43
C ILE A 32 5.49 -6.49 1.27
N THR A 33 4.87 -6.39 0.09
CA THR A 33 5.49 -6.89 -1.14
C THR A 33 5.64 -5.78 -2.14
N GLU A 34 6.75 -5.74 -2.85
CA GLU A 34 6.88 -4.99 -4.08
C GLU A 34 7.02 -5.99 -5.22
N GLN A 35 6.22 -5.80 -6.27
CA GLN A 35 6.33 -6.56 -7.50
C GLN A 35 6.61 -5.61 -8.66
N THR A 36 7.71 -5.88 -9.37
CA THR A 36 8.17 -5.16 -10.55
C THR A 36 8.44 -6.15 -11.68
N PRO A 37 8.78 -5.69 -12.91
CA PRO A 37 9.23 -6.59 -13.97
C PRO A 37 10.47 -7.41 -13.62
N GLU A 38 11.34 -6.88 -12.76
CA GLU A 38 12.60 -7.50 -12.34
C GLU A 38 12.40 -8.60 -11.29
N GLY A 39 11.30 -8.56 -10.54
CA GLY A 39 11.02 -9.58 -9.54
C GLY A 39 10.03 -9.17 -8.47
N ILE A 40 10.08 -9.92 -7.37
CA ILE A 40 9.23 -9.68 -6.20
C ILE A 40 10.11 -9.63 -4.96
N TYR A 41 9.97 -8.55 -4.21
CA TYR A 41 10.51 -8.38 -2.89
C TYR A 41 9.39 -8.56 -1.84
N ILE A 42 9.71 -9.19 -0.71
CA ILE A 42 8.76 -9.46 0.39
C ILE A 42 9.47 -9.14 1.71
N ALA A 43 8.76 -8.45 2.60
CA ALA A 43 9.18 -8.22 3.98
C ALA A 43 8.01 -8.40 4.94
N GLU A 44 8.31 -8.94 6.12
CA GLU A 44 7.40 -8.96 7.27
C GLU A 44 7.73 -7.76 8.18
N ILE A 45 6.68 -7.14 8.72
CA ILE A 45 6.73 -6.14 9.79
C ILE A 45 5.93 -6.73 10.95
N ASP A 46 6.61 -6.98 12.07
CA ASP A 46 5.96 -7.31 13.34
C ASP A 46 5.69 -6.00 14.11
N THR A 47 4.43 -5.60 14.20
CA THR A 47 4.02 -4.36 14.88
C THR A 47 4.08 -4.45 16.41
N GLU A 48 4.36 -5.63 16.99
CA GLU A 48 4.77 -5.72 18.40
C GLU A 48 6.13 -5.05 18.63
N SER A 49 7.02 -5.12 17.64
CA SER A 49 8.37 -4.55 17.70
C SER A 49 8.52 -3.21 16.98
N ALA A 50 7.69 -2.95 15.98
CA ALA A 50 7.74 -1.73 15.17
C ALA A 50 6.67 -0.73 15.62
N LEU A 51 7.11 0.41 16.18
CA LEU A 51 6.20 1.47 16.63
C LEU A 51 5.35 2.02 15.48
N VAL A 52 4.03 1.96 15.63
CA VAL A 52 3.05 2.53 14.69
C VAL A 52 2.67 3.95 15.15
N VAL A 53 2.94 4.95 14.32
CA VAL A 53 2.62 6.35 14.58
C VAL A 53 1.62 6.86 13.54
N ASP A 54 0.37 7.04 13.98
CA ASP A 54 -0.71 7.68 13.23
C ASP A 54 -0.71 9.20 13.52
N ASP A 55 0.00 9.99 12.72
CA ASP A 55 -0.05 11.46 12.76
C ASP A 55 -1.19 11.98 11.88
N LYS A 56 -2.37 12.13 12.49
CA LYS A 56 -3.57 12.66 11.81
C LYS A 56 -3.42 14.10 11.35
N GLN A 57 -2.65 14.93 12.06
CA GLN A 57 -2.50 16.34 11.72
C GLN A 57 -1.66 16.52 10.45
N ARG A 58 -0.63 15.68 10.29
CA ARG A 58 0.22 15.67 9.08
C ARG A 58 -0.25 14.69 8.01
N LEU A 59 -1.38 14.01 8.24
CA LEU A 59 -1.91 12.95 7.36
C LEU A 59 -0.86 11.87 7.04
N GLU A 60 -0.05 11.52 8.05
CA GLU A 60 1.14 10.69 7.90
C GLU A 60 1.08 9.47 8.82
N LEU A 61 1.47 8.31 8.29
CA LEU A 61 1.65 7.06 9.01
C LEU A 61 3.14 6.69 8.95
N LYS A 62 3.72 6.35 10.10
CA LYS A 62 5.07 5.75 10.19
C LYS A 62 4.99 4.43 10.94
N VAL A 63 5.76 3.43 10.50
CA VAL A 63 5.87 2.14 11.18
C VAL A 63 7.34 1.75 11.26
N GLY A 64 7.89 1.87 12.47
CA GLY A 64 9.33 1.78 12.71
C GLY A 64 10.14 2.71 11.79
N ASP A 65 11.33 2.26 11.41
CA ASP A 65 12.21 2.98 10.47
C ASP A 65 12.00 2.58 9.01
N HIS A 66 11.12 1.61 8.75
CA HIS A 66 11.04 0.94 7.47
C HIS A 66 9.91 1.47 6.59
N PHE A 67 8.75 1.78 7.17
CA PHE A 67 7.55 2.13 6.42
C PHE A 67 7.05 3.53 6.75
N ARG A 68 6.67 4.27 5.71
CA ARG A 68 6.03 5.58 5.81
C ARG A 68 4.96 5.72 4.73
N ALA A 69 3.83 6.32 5.07
CA ALA A 69 2.84 6.75 4.09
C ALA A 69 2.31 8.14 4.44
N ALA A 70 2.12 9.02 3.46
CA ALA A 70 1.66 10.39 3.71
C ALA A 70 0.79 10.92 2.57
N VAL A 71 -0.29 11.64 2.93
CA VAL A 71 -1.06 12.44 1.97
C VAL A 71 -0.37 13.79 1.82
N LEU A 72 0.00 14.15 0.60
CA LEU A 72 0.76 15.36 0.27
C LEU A 72 0.05 16.17 -0.82
N PRO A 73 0.22 17.50 -0.87
CA PRO A 73 -0.20 18.29 -2.01
C PRO A 73 0.50 17.86 -3.31
N SER A 74 -0.20 17.93 -4.43
CA SER A 74 0.35 17.67 -5.78
C SER A 74 -0.31 18.59 -6.81
N ARG A 75 0.24 18.65 -8.03
CA ARG A 75 -0.36 19.42 -9.14
C ARG A 75 -1.78 18.94 -9.49
N GLU A 76 -2.09 17.69 -9.14
CA GLU A 76 -3.39 17.04 -9.38
C GLU A 76 -4.33 17.18 -8.18
N GLY A 77 -4.01 18.08 -7.23
CA GLY A 77 -4.83 18.32 -6.05
C GLY A 77 -4.52 17.39 -4.87
N GLY A 78 -3.62 16.43 -5.01
CA GLY A 78 -3.16 15.56 -3.92
C GLY A 78 -2.40 14.34 -4.42
N LYS A 79 -1.61 13.74 -3.55
CA LYS A 79 -0.98 12.43 -3.80
C LYS A 79 -0.82 11.69 -2.49
N PHE A 80 -0.89 10.37 -2.54
CA PHE A 80 -0.56 9.52 -1.41
C PHE A 80 0.75 8.80 -1.69
N GLU A 81 1.77 9.16 -0.92
CA GLU A 81 3.13 8.68 -1.08
C GLU A 81 3.37 7.56 -0.08
N LEU A 82 3.71 6.37 -0.57
CA LEU A 82 4.14 5.22 0.22
C LEU A 82 5.64 5.03 0.06
N LYS A 83 6.33 4.73 1.17
CA LYS A 83 7.75 4.41 1.19
C LYS A 83 7.98 3.20 2.08
N PHE A 84 8.66 2.20 1.54
CA PHE A 84 9.18 1.07 2.30
C PHE A 84 10.67 0.91 2.00
N ARG A 85 11.54 1.20 2.98
CA ARG A 85 13.01 1.25 2.78
C ARG A 85 13.36 2.18 1.61
N ASP A 86 13.99 1.66 0.55
CA ASP A 86 14.37 2.42 -0.64
C ASP A 86 13.28 2.44 -1.71
N ILE A 87 12.21 1.67 -1.51
CA ILE A 87 11.07 1.60 -2.42
C ILE A 87 10.15 2.76 -2.12
N LYS A 88 9.73 3.47 -3.17
CA LYS A 88 8.79 4.58 -3.08
C LYS A 88 7.74 4.42 -4.17
N LEU A 89 6.48 4.58 -3.79
CA LEU A 89 5.33 4.52 -4.67
C LEU A 89 4.42 5.73 -4.46
N THR A 90 3.90 6.31 -5.53
CA THR A 90 2.91 7.38 -5.47
C THR A 90 1.59 6.96 -6.10
N VAL A 91 0.47 7.19 -5.40
CA VAL A 91 -0.89 7.05 -5.95
C VAL A 91 -1.61 8.38 -5.97
N TYR A 92 -2.42 8.62 -7.00
CA TYR A 92 -3.09 9.90 -7.22
C TYR A 92 -4.61 9.81 -7.03
N GLY A 93 -5.21 8.63 -7.18
CA GLY A 93 -6.64 8.47 -6.95
C GLY A 93 -7.13 7.02 -6.97
N LEU A 94 -8.44 6.87 -7.17
CA LEU A 94 -9.16 5.58 -7.09
C LEU A 94 -8.59 4.52 -8.04
N GLY A 95 -8.06 4.91 -9.20
CA GLY A 95 -7.51 3.98 -10.21
C GLY A 95 -6.19 3.29 -9.83
N ASP A 96 -5.54 3.74 -8.75
CA ASP A 96 -4.17 3.36 -8.40
C ASP A 96 -4.09 2.42 -7.19
N TYR A 97 -5.23 2.01 -6.64
CA TYR A 97 -5.24 1.05 -5.55
C TYR A 97 -6.43 0.10 -5.60
N ALA A 98 -6.32 -1.02 -4.88
CA ALA A 98 -7.38 -1.99 -4.74
C ALA A 98 -7.34 -2.62 -3.34
N PHE A 99 -8.52 -2.81 -2.75
CA PHE A 99 -8.68 -3.62 -1.55
C PHE A 99 -8.82 -5.08 -1.94
N VAL A 100 -8.09 -5.95 -1.25
CA VAL A 100 -8.12 -7.39 -1.46
C VAL A 100 -8.34 -8.09 -0.13
N SER A 101 -9.12 -9.17 -0.17
CA SER A 101 -9.41 -10.00 1.00
C SER A 101 -9.06 -11.45 0.71
N SER A 102 -8.73 -12.22 1.74
CA SER A 102 -8.44 -13.65 1.69
C SER A 102 -8.81 -14.32 3.00
N ALA A 103 -8.68 -15.65 3.10
CA ALA A 103 -8.91 -16.34 4.37
C ALA A 103 -7.82 -15.96 5.39
N GLU A 104 -6.63 -15.64 4.90
CA GLU A 104 -5.43 -15.37 5.67
C GLU A 104 -5.35 -13.91 6.16
N GLY A 105 -6.18 -13.01 5.62
CA GLY A 105 -6.15 -11.60 5.99
C GLY A 105 -6.69 -10.63 4.93
N GLN A 106 -6.40 -9.36 5.15
CA GLN A 106 -6.82 -8.24 4.31
C GLN A 106 -5.60 -7.52 3.73
N GLY A 107 -5.74 -6.87 2.58
CA GLY A 107 -4.65 -6.10 2.02
C GLY A 107 -5.10 -4.95 1.15
N ILE A 108 -4.15 -4.06 0.89
CA ILE A 108 -4.27 -2.95 -0.05
C ILE A 108 -3.15 -3.09 -1.06
N VAL A 109 -3.52 -3.20 -2.33
CA VAL A 109 -2.61 -3.23 -3.45
C VAL A 109 -2.55 -1.83 -4.04
N PHE A 110 -1.36 -1.24 -4.11
CA PHE A 110 -1.09 0.07 -4.71
C PHE A 110 -0.33 -0.12 -6.02
N LYS A 111 -0.58 0.72 -7.01
CA LYS A 111 0.04 0.66 -8.33
C LYS A 111 0.63 2.02 -8.71
N GLU A 112 1.84 1.99 -9.26
CA GLU A 112 2.45 3.14 -9.96
C GLU A 112 3.17 2.62 -11.20
N GLY A 113 2.75 3.08 -12.38
CA GLY A 113 3.29 2.56 -13.64
C GLY A 113 3.16 1.04 -13.76
N HIS A 114 4.31 0.36 -13.87
CA HIS A 114 4.44 -1.10 -13.96
C HIS A 114 4.90 -1.75 -12.65
N SER A 115 4.81 -1.04 -11.52
CA SER A 115 5.13 -1.55 -10.19
C SER A 115 3.89 -1.63 -9.31
N VAL A 116 3.85 -2.62 -8.44
CA VAL A 116 2.76 -2.85 -7.50
C VAL A 116 3.32 -3.08 -6.10
N MET A 117 2.75 -2.41 -5.10
CA MET A 117 3.03 -2.65 -3.68
C MET A 117 1.81 -3.24 -3.00
N LEU A 118 1.94 -4.37 -2.32
CA LEU A 118 0.90 -4.91 -1.42
C LEU A 118 1.29 -4.57 0.01
N VAL A 119 0.34 -4.06 0.79
CA VAL A 119 0.39 -4.06 2.25
C VAL A 119 -0.70 -5.01 2.74
N PHE A 120 -0.32 -6.11 3.36
CA PHE A 120 -1.22 -7.20 3.75
C PHE A 120 -1.16 -7.44 5.26
N ALA A 121 -2.25 -7.17 5.97
CA ALA A 121 -2.43 -7.55 7.36
C ALA A 121 -2.95 -8.98 7.44
N ALA A 122 -2.08 -9.89 7.88
CA ALA A 122 -2.48 -11.27 8.11
C ALA A 122 -3.19 -11.41 9.46
N ASN A 123 -4.10 -12.37 9.56
CA ASN A 123 -4.78 -12.71 10.81
C ASN A 123 -3.83 -13.40 11.80
N GLU A 124 -2.88 -14.18 11.27
CA GLU A 124 -1.85 -14.92 12.00
C GLU A 124 -0.54 -14.89 11.19
N GLN A 125 0.60 -15.23 11.82
CA GLN A 125 1.88 -15.28 11.13
C GLN A 125 1.86 -16.37 10.04
N LEU A 126 2.28 -16.02 8.83
CA LEU A 126 2.33 -16.95 7.70
C LEU A 126 3.55 -17.87 7.84
N GLN A 127 3.35 -19.06 8.41
CA GLN A 127 4.42 -20.04 8.67
C GLN A 127 4.96 -20.70 7.37
N GLU A 128 4.08 -20.98 6.40
CA GLU A 128 4.45 -21.64 5.15
C GLU A 128 3.80 -20.95 3.94
N GLY A 129 4.42 -21.08 2.76
CA GLY A 129 3.82 -20.63 1.51
C GLY A 129 3.70 -19.11 1.34
N LEU A 130 4.41 -18.32 2.16
CA LEU A 130 4.41 -16.86 2.15
C LEU A 130 4.34 -16.25 0.74
N THR A 131 5.31 -16.57 -0.12
CA THR A 131 5.39 -16.05 -1.49
C THR A 131 4.18 -16.47 -2.33
N LYS A 132 3.69 -17.69 -2.17
CA LYS A 132 2.53 -18.20 -2.92
C LYS A 132 1.25 -17.46 -2.49
N THR A 133 1.05 -17.29 -1.18
CA THR A 133 -0.09 -16.59 -0.60
C THR A 133 -0.11 -15.13 -1.05
N LEU A 134 0.99 -14.41 -0.88
CA LEU A 134 1.07 -12.99 -1.22
C LEU A 134 0.96 -12.74 -2.73
N LYS A 135 1.53 -13.62 -3.58
CA LYS A 135 1.29 -13.58 -5.03
C LYS A 135 -0.19 -13.81 -5.38
N ALA A 136 -0.84 -14.77 -4.73
CA ALA A 136 -2.24 -15.07 -4.98
C ALA A 136 -3.16 -13.90 -4.59
N VAL A 137 -2.88 -13.27 -3.44
CA VAL A 137 -3.58 -12.08 -2.96
C VAL A 137 -3.36 -10.89 -3.89
N THR A 138 -2.10 -10.57 -4.24
CA THR A 138 -1.75 -9.52 -5.20
C THR A 138 -2.44 -9.76 -6.54
N GLY A 139 -2.46 -11.01 -6.99
CA GLY A 139 -3.09 -11.48 -8.21
C GLY A 139 -4.61 -11.26 -8.29
N LYS A 140 -5.29 -10.93 -7.19
CA LYS A 140 -6.71 -10.55 -7.20
C LYS A 140 -6.94 -9.18 -7.83
N ALA A 141 -5.98 -8.27 -7.69
CA ALA A 141 -6.03 -6.93 -8.27
C ALA A 141 -5.07 -6.76 -9.46
N ALA A 142 -3.85 -7.28 -9.37
CA ALA A 142 -2.80 -7.09 -10.35
C ALA A 142 -2.48 -8.40 -11.10
N LYS A 143 -2.83 -8.49 -12.38
CA LYS A 143 -2.54 -9.64 -13.23
C LYS A 143 -1.22 -9.44 -13.98
N TRP A 144 -0.31 -10.39 -13.79
CA TRP A 144 1.01 -10.37 -14.41
C TRP A 144 1.16 -11.49 -15.44
N ARG A 145 1.84 -11.23 -16.55
CA ARG A 145 2.19 -12.22 -17.57
C ARG A 145 3.60 -11.94 -18.08
N LYS A 146 4.48 -12.94 -18.02
CA LYS A 146 5.88 -12.84 -18.49
C LYS A 146 6.65 -11.61 -17.96
N GLY A 147 6.43 -11.23 -16.70
CA GLY A 147 7.08 -10.07 -16.08
C GLY A 147 6.37 -8.74 -16.32
N GLU A 148 5.28 -8.71 -17.09
CA GLU A 148 4.55 -7.47 -17.36
C GLU A 148 3.22 -7.44 -16.61
N LEU A 149 2.90 -6.28 -16.04
CA LEU A 149 1.58 -6.00 -15.49
C LEU A 149 0.58 -5.81 -16.64
N VAL A 150 -0.30 -6.78 -16.83
CA VAL A 150 -1.28 -6.81 -17.94
C VAL A 150 -2.57 -6.09 -17.56
N THR A 151 -3.01 -6.23 -16.32
CA THR A 151 -4.28 -5.65 -15.87
C THR A 151 -4.21 -5.30 -14.40
N PHE A 152 -4.79 -4.16 -14.05
CA PHE A 152 -5.02 -3.75 -12.68
C PHE A 152 -6.51 -3.46 -12.48
N LYS A 153 -7.13 -4.16 -11.53
CA LYS A 153 -8.53 -3.94 -11.15
C LYS A 153 -8.57 -3.10 -9.89
N ALA A 154 -8.75 -1.80 -10.07
CA ALA A 154 -8.88 -0.84 -8.97
C ALA A 154 -10.17 -1.05 -8.16
N SER A 155 -10.18 -0.55 -6.92
CA SER A 155 -11.39 -0.47 -6.11
C SER A 155 -12.08 0.88 -6.35
N GLU A 156 -13.32 0.83 -6.85
CA GLU A 156 -14.22 1.99 -6.94
C GLU A 156 -14.68 2.48 -5.56
#